data_AF-A0A8S3VAH5-F1
#
_entry.id   AF-A0A8S3VAH5-F1
#
_cell.length_a   1.000
_cell.length_b   1.000
_cell.length_c   1.000
_cell.angle_alpha   90.00
_cell.angle_beta   90.00
_cell.angle_gamma   90.00
#
_symmetry.space_group_name_H-M   'P 1'
#
loop_
_entity.id
_entity.type
_entity.pdbx_description
1 polymer ?
#
loop_
_entity_poly.entity_id
_entity_poly.type
_entity_poly.pdbx_seq_one_letter_code
_entity_poly.pdbx_strand_id
1 'polypeptide(L)'
;MLRVTCNEQSRFLVERLNYDFICEICPKKGKNRNNESNTSDNSATNDPDEKKPKKKKAKKKTQSTCTKEGDKTGDITNVNKQLISTHLDNGDLKSLLQENMMNNMNQSSFSQDTNFYCPNPNNMFPSHSQSQQMCSTPNTGMIPMPMQHVSPLMLSTMQQRPQWVDELFSRIDRFENKLDHLNSKVTKLENTTKALDDRFCQIESSTQYISNEFETQKTSISNIKTEVDKLAKQLKNNHVNDEKLSKTIDQVKKENDRTTRYISLVNQNDSNVRYLRRKFIELKELITKIKPKSKIIFLEIPPYSIQRWNRSQGHKNADIFSEDDQTLQNQLYLLNTFIQEINQSAEKSPKFDLDIRKTSKRKGGTDEYYNFNLYRTDGVHPNLLLAKLWMRRIGTKILHQCYR
;
A
#
# COMPACT_ATOMS: atom_id res chain seq x y z
N MET A 1 25.34 -12.63 33.39
CA MET A 1 26.08 -13.52 34.32
C MET A 1 26.30 -12.76 35.62
N LEU A 2 25.30 -12.73 36.49
CA LEU A 2 25.31 -12.08 37.81
C LEU A 2 24.41 -12.92 38.71
N ARG A 3 24.93 -13.42 39.83
CA ARG A 3 24.10 -14.05 40.87
C ARG A 3 24.46 -13.41 42.20
N VAL A 4 23.50 -12.69 42.77
CA VAL A 4 23.54 -12.12 44.12
C VAL A 4 23.15 -13.22 45.10
N THR A 5 23.87 -13.37 46.20
CA THR A 5 23.77 -14.53 47.10
C THR A 5 22.55 -14.55 48.03
N CYS A 6 22.12 -15.81 48.26
CA CYS A 6 21.63 -16.50 49.45
C CYS A 6 20.42 -15.96 50.23
N ASN A 7 19.24 -16.49 49.85
CA ASN A 7 18.20 -16.91 50.80
C ASN A 7 17.97 -18.43 50.64
N GLU A 8 17.34 -19.11 51.61
CA GLU A 8 17.19 -20.59 51.70
C GLU A 8 16.68 -21.29 50.41
N GLN A 9 15.97 -20.57 49.54
CA GLN A 9 15.56 -21.04 48.21
C GLN A 9 16.73 -21.42 47.26
N SER A 10 17.97 -21.06 47.59
CA SER A 10 19.16 -21.35 46.77
C SER A 10 19.54 -22.83 46.76
N ARG A 11 19.12 -23.60 47.78
CA ARG A 11 19.44 -25.03 47.97
C ARG A 11 18.89 -25.90 46.83
N PHE A 12 17.66 -25.62 46.39
CA PHE A 12 16.99 -26.35 45.31
C PHE A 12 17.60 -26.12 43.92
N LEU A 13 18.20 -24.96 43.67
CA LEU A 13 18.74 -24.61 42.35
C LEU A 13 20.14 -25.19 42.09
N VAL A 14 20.97 -25.39 43.11
CA VAL A 14 22.31 -25.97 42.92
C VAL A 14 22.24 -27.47 42.65
N GLU A 15 21.29 -28.18 43.28
CA GLU A 15 21.03 -29.60 42.99
C GLU A 15 20.39 -29.80 41.61
N ARG A 16 19.45 -28.93 41.19
CA ARG A 16 18.86 -28.97 39.85
C ARG A 16 19.81 -28.57 38.73
N LEU A 17 20.67 -27.56 38.92
CA LEU A 17 21.61 -27.12 37.87
C LEU A 17 22.70 -28.18 37.57
N ASN A 18 22.94 -29.13 38.46
CA ASN A 18 23.83 -30.26 38.22
C ASN A 18 23.20 -31.35 37.33
N TYR A 19 21.87 -31.38 37.21
CA TYR A 19 21.14 -32.40 36.44
C TYR A 19 20.41 -31.82 35.19
N ASP A 20 19.81 -30.64 35.27
CA ASP A 20 18.88 -30.15 34.23
C ASP A 20 19.57 -29.35 33.10
N PHE A 21 20.72 -28.69 33.36
CA PHE A 21 21.43 -27.91 32.32
C PHE A 21 22.08 -28.78 31.23
N ILE A 22 22.04 -30.10 31.40
CA ILE A 22 22.54 -31.10 30.44
C ILE A 22 21.46 -31.46 29.40
N CYS A 23 20.17 -31.17 29.65
CA CYS A 23 19.08 -31.74 28.84
C CYS A 23 18.46 -30.79 27.78
N GLU A 24 18.56 -29.46 27.92
CA GLU A 24 17.79 -28.53 27.05
C GLU A 24 18.54 -27.90 25.87
N ILE A 25 19.88 -28.00 25.79
CA ILE A 25 20.64 -27.47 24.64
C ILE A 25 20.94 -28.56 23.61
N CYS A 26 19.90 -29.30 23.23
CA CYS A 26 19.92 -30.18 22.06
C CYS A 26 18.69 -29.85 21.19
N PRO A 27 18.85 -29.16 20.04
CA PRO A 27 17.76 -29.11 19.08
C PRO A 27 17.52 -30.56 18.63
N LYS A 28 16.34 -31.10 18.95
CA LYS A 28 15.87 -32.37 18.40
C LYS A 28 15.92 -32.23 16.87
N LYS A 29 16.96 -32.79 16.25
CA LYS A 29 16.97 -33.03 14.81
C LYS A 29 15.83 -33.99 14.52
N GLY A 30 14.71 -33.45 14.07
CA GLY A 30 13.64 -34.23 13.46
C GLY A 30 14.25 -35.03 12.31
N LYS A 31 14.38 -36.35 12.51
CA LYS A 31 14.65 -37.29 11.43
C LYS A 31 13.40 -37.33 10.56
N ASN A 32 13.36 -36.53 9.50
CA ASN A 32 12.46 -36.78 8.39
C ASN A 32 13.10 -37.90 7.55
N ARG A 33 12.67 -39.13 7.80
CA ARG A 33 12.88 -40.27 6.89
C ARG A 33 11.74 -40.21 5.87
N ASN A 34 12.02 -39.70 4.68
CA ASN A 34 11.27 -40.11 3.50
C ASN A 34 12.23 -40.87 2.58
N ASN A 35 11.86 -42.13 2.38
CA ASN A 35 12.38 -43.02 1.36
C ASN A 35 12.03 -42.45 -0.01
N GLU A 36 12.99 -42.42 -0.91
CA GLU A 36 12.72 -42.64 -2.33
C GLU A 36 13.94 -43.31 -2.95
N SER A 37 13.78 -44.61 -3.18
CA SER A 37 14.55 -45.43 -4.09
C SER A 37 14.21 -45.04 -5.53
N ASN A 38 15.22 -44.86 -6.38
CA ASN A 38 15.27 -45.53 -7.71
C ASN A 38 16.60 -45.23 -8.43
N THR A 39 17.35 -46.32 -8.64
CA THR A 39 18.04 -46.75 -9.87
C THR A 39 18.55 -45.69 -10.86
N SER A 40 19.85 -45.72 -11.17
CA SER A 40 20.40 -46.55 -12.26
C SER A 40 21.84 -46.11 -12.61
N ASP A 41 22.55 -47.07 -13.20
CA ASP A 41 23.95 -47.12 -13.61
C ASP A 41 24.41 -45.95 -14.50
N ASN A 42 25.70 -45.60 -14.41
CA ASN A 42 26.65 -45.80 -15.52
C ASN A 42 28.07 -45.30 -15.21
N SER A 43 29.00 -46.25 -15.31
CA SER A 43 30.34 -46.20 -15.94
C SER A 43 31.14 -44.89 -15.97
N ALA A 44 32.27 -44.93 -15.27
CA ALA A 44 33.64 -44.91 -15.80
C ALA A 44 34.08 -43.87 -16.86
N THR A 45 35.26 -43.30 -16.57
CA THR A 45 36.39 -42.95 -17.45
C THR A 45 36.65 -41.48 -17.82
N ASN A 46 37.91 -41.11 -17.56
CA ASN A 46 38.81 -40.20 -18.28
C ASN A 46 38.89 -38.71 -17.89
N ASP A 47 39.93 -38.43 -17.12
CA ASP A 47 40.91 -37.33 -17.33
C ASP A 47 41.33 -37.23 -18.81
N PRO A 48 41.63 -36.02 -19.35
CA PRO A 48 42.97 -35.49 -19.11
C PRO A 48 43.11 -33.96 -19.02
N ASP A 49 44.25 -33.58 -18.44
CA ASP A 49 45.10 -32.42 -18.72
C ASP A 49 44.68 -31.48 -19.86
N GLU A 50 44.63 -30.16 -19.60
CA GLU A 50 45.59 -29.22 -20.20
C GLU A 50 45.41 -27.74 -19.79
N LYS A 51 46.57 -27.11 -19.56
CA LYS A 51 46.97 -25.74 -19.93
C LYS A 51 46.38 -24.51 -19.21
N LYS A 52 47.25 -23.99 -18.34
CA LYS A 52 47.44 -22.54 -18.03
C LYS A 52 47.59 -21.70 -19.31
N PRO A 53 47.26 -20.40 -19.22
CA PRO A 53 48.23 -19.40 -19.64
C PRO A 53 48.51 -18.29 -18.62
N LYS A 54 49.72 -17.77 -18.74
CA LYS A 54 50.36 -16.72 -17.96
C LYS A 54 49.93 -15.31 -18.43
N LYS A 55 49.94 -14.38 -17.45
CA LYS A 55 50.28 -12.94 -17.54
C LYS A 55 49.35 -12.04 -18.39
N LYS A 56 48.86 -10.97 -17.74
CA LYS A 56 49.38 -9.60 -17.96
C LYS A 56 48.88 -8.62 -16.87
N LYS A 57 49.83 -7.92 -16.26
CA LYS A 57 49.63 -6.78 -15.36
C LYS A 57 49.18 -5.59 -16.21
N ALA A 58 48.14 -4.89 -15.78
CA ALA A 58 47.85 -3.53 -16.22
C ALA A 58 47.62 -2.66 -14.97
N LYS A 59 48.59 -1.79 -14.68
CA LYS A 59 48.44 -0.62 -13.81
C LYS A 59 47.46 0.33 -14.51
N LYS A 60 46.40 0.77 -13.83
CA LYS A 60 45.69 2.00 -14.20
C LYS A 60 45.54 2.88 -12.96
N LYS A 61 46.34 3.94 -12.94
CA LYS A 61 46.16 5.15 -12.12
C LYS A 61 45.01 5.94 -12.74
N THR A 62 44.06 6.37 -11.92
CA THR A 62 43.20 7.56 -12.17
C THR A 62 42.63 7.96 -10.79
N GLN A 63 43.25 8.93 -10.13
CA GLN A 63 42.89 10.36 -10.12
C GLN A 63 41.47 10.63 -9.59
N SER A 64 41.45 10.88 -8.28
CA SER A 64 40.69 11.93 -7.58
C SER A 64 40.11 13.01 -8.48
N THR A 65 38.79 13.17 -8.41
CA THR A 65 38.10 14.46 -8.59
C THR A 65 36.97 14.55 -7.57
N CYS A 66 37.13 15.48 -6.62
CA CYS A 66 36.06 16.01 -5.79
C CYS A 66 35.03 16.72 -6.66
N THR A 67 33.74 16.41 -6.44
CA THR A 67 32.64 17.31 -6.75
C THR A 67 31.80 17.47 -5.49
N LYS A 68 31.74 18.72 -5.04
CA LYS A 68 30.82 19.23 -4.02
C LYS A 68 29.46 19.36 -4.67
N GLU A 69 28.42 18.73 -4.13
CA GLU A 69 27.04 19.16 -4.34
C GLU A 69 26.33 19.14 -2.99
N GLY A 70 25.64 20.25 -2.70
CA GLY A 70 25.02 20.53 -1.43
C GLY A 70 23.61 19.94 -1.36
N ASP A 71 23.34 19.25 -0.26
CA ASP A 71 22.01 18.78 0.07
C ASP A 71 21.23 19.84 0.84
N LYS A 72 20.16 20.30 0.19
CA LYS A 72 19.06 21.04 0.80
C LYS A 72 18.15 20.03 1.48
N THR A 73 18.02 20.15 2.79
CA THR A 73 17.00 19.46 3.60
C THR A 73 15.62 20.01 3.24
N GLY A 74 14.81 19.23 2.54
CA GLY A 74 13.38 19.44 2.36
C GLY A 74 12.61 18.41 3.15
N ASP A 75 12.00 18.85 4.26
CA ASP A 75 11.00 18.10 5.01
C ASP A 75 9.82 17.72 4.09
N ILE A 76 9.53 16.43 3.98
CA ILE A 76 8.24 15.96 3.46
C ILE A 76 7.59 15.07 4.51
N THR A 77 6.39 15.52 4.84
CA THR A 77 5.51 15.08 5.89
C THR A 77 4.98 13.67 5.69
N ASN A 78 4.81 13.04 6.84
CA ASN A 78 4.23 11.74 7.11
C ASN A 78 2.74 11.73 6.75
N VAL A 79 2.31 10.91 5.79
CA VAL A 79 0.88 10.62 5.56
C VAL A 79 0.65 9.11 5.66
N ASN A 80 0.11 8.74 6.81
CA ASN A 80 -0.58 7.47 7.08
C ASN A 80 -1.61 7.17 5.98
N LYS A 81 -1.52 5.98 5.37
CA LYS A 81 -2.67 5.34 4.71
C LYS A 81 -2.77 3.90 5.19
N GLN A 82 -3.80 3.68 6.02
CA GLN A 82 -4.32 2.36 6.34
C GLN A 82 -4.79 1.67 5.07
N LEU A 83 -4.30 0.46 4.85
CA LEU A 83 -4.87 -0.49 3.90
C LEU A 83 -6.21 -1.00 4.46
N ILE A 84 -7.30 -0.78 3.71
CA ILE A 84 -8.45 -1.68 3.69
C ILE A 84 -8.32 -2.45 2.38
N SER A 85 -8.01 -3.74 2.51
CA SER A 85 -8.05 -4.72 1.43
C SER A 85 -9.50 -5.20 1.32
N THR A 86 -10.18 -4.84 0.23
CA THR A 86 -11.35 -5.56 -0.24
C THR A 86 -11.01 -6.16 -1.61
N HIS A 87 -10.97 -7.48 -1.65
CA HIS A 87 -10.98 -8.27 -2.88
C HIS A 87 -12.28 -7.95 -3.64
N LEU A 88 -12.16 -7.28 -4.78
CA LEU A 88 -13.20 -7.24 -5.80
C LEU A 88 -12.70 -8.07 -6.99
N ASP A 89 -13.40 -9.16 -7.26
CA ASP A 89 -13.12 -10.06 -8.37
C ASP A 89 -13.31 -9.32 -9.71
N ASN A 90 -12.23 -9.24 -10.49
CA ASN A 90 -12.18 -8.60 -11.80
C ASN A 90 -12.97 -9.35 -12.91
N GLY A 91 -13.77 -10.35 -12.55
CA GLY A 91 -14.56 -11.15 -13.49
C GLY A 91 -15.83 -10.44 -13.99
N ASP A 92 -16.52 -9.70 -13.10
CA ASP A 92 -17.87 -9.18 -13.39
C ASP A 92 -17.89 -7.83 -14.10
N LEU A 93 -16.78 -7.07 -14.08
CA LEU A 93 -16.75 -5.77 -14.79
C LEU A 93 -16.69 -5.94 -16.31
N LYS A 94 -16.17 -7.08 -16.80
CA LYS A 94 -15.98 -7.31 -18.24
C LYS A 94 -17.27 -7.75 -18.92
N SER A 95 -18.13 -8.51 -18.22
CA SER A 95 -19.47 -8.88 -18.69
C SER A 95 -20.40 -7.66 -18.72
N LEU A 96 -20.38 -6.81 -17.67
CA LEU A 96 -21.19 -5.58 -17.60
C LEU A 96 -20.83 -4.52 -18.66
N LEU A 97 -19.54 -4.42 -19.04
CA LEU A 97 -19.11 -3.53 -20.13
C LEU A 97 -19.46 -4.08 -21.51
N GLN A 98 -19.49 -5.39 -21.69
CA GLN A 98 -19.79 -6.01 -22.98
C GLN A 98 -21.30 -6.06 -23.26
N GLU A 99 -22.13 -6.18 -22.23
CA GLU A 99 -23.59 -6.14 -22.34
C GLU A 99 -24.11 -4.72 -22.68
N ASN A 100 -23.45 -3.66 -22.17
CA ASN A 100 -23.80 -2.28 -22.51
C ASN A 100 -23.34 -1.83 -23.91
N MET A 101 -22.33 -2.46 -24.51
CA MET A 101 -21.91 -2.14 -25.89
C MET A 101 -22.80 -2.80 -26.95
N MET A 102 -23.43 -3.94 -26.66
CA MET A 102 -24.33 -4.63 -27.59
C MET A 102 -25.71 -3.98 -27.68
N ASN A 103 -26.17 -3.27 -26.64
CA ASN A 103 -27.50 -2.64 -26.64
C ASN A 103 -27.55 -1.25 -27.31
N ASN A 104 -26.41 -0.68 -27.71
CA ASN A 104 -26.35 0.69 -28.24
C ASN A 104 -26.08 0.77 -29.76
N MET A 105 -26.08 -0.36 -30.46
CA MET A 105 -25.80 -0.43 -31.91
C MET A 105 -27.06 -0.67 -32.76
N ASN A 106 -28.24 -0.27 -32.25
CA ASN A 106 -29.52 -0.50 -32.92
C ASN A 106 -30.45 0.72 -32.92
N GLN A 107 -29.89 1.93 -33.05
CA GLN A 107 -30.68 3.09 -33.44
C GLN A 107 -30.05 3.80 -34.64
N SER A 108 -30.68 3.50 -35.77
CA SER A 108 -30.64 4.15 -37.07
C SER A 108 -30.50 5.66 -36.99
N SER A 109 -29.58 6.15 -37.82
CA SER A 109 -29.58 7.44 -38.48
C SER A 109 -30.98 7.88 -38.91
N PHE A 110 -31.56 8.86 -38.20
CA PHE A 110 -32.70 9.64 -38.65
C PHE A 110 -32.27 11.11 -38.71
N SER A 111 -31.64 11.49 -39.82
CA SER A 111 -31.52 12.89 -40.20
C SER A 111 -32.85 13.35 -40.74
N GLN A 112 -33.55 14.21 -40.01
CA GLN A 112 -34.54 15.12 -40.59
C GLN A 112 -34.31 16.52 -39.99
N ASP A 113 -33.65 17.35 -40.78
CA ASP A 113 -33.70 18.80 -40.68
C ASP A 113 -35.12 19.25 -40.98
N THR A 114 -35.96 19.38 -39.97
CA THR A 114 -37.18 20.18 -40.04
C THR A 114 -37.18 21.13 -38.85
N ASN A 115 -36.58 22.32 -39.05
CA ASN A 115 -36.76 23.46 -38.17
C ASN A 115 -38.22 23.91 -38.22
N PHE A 116 -39.11 23.28 -37.46
CA PHE A 116 -40.38 23.87 -37.07
C PHE A 116 -40.09 24.85 -35.93
N TYR A 117 -39.75 26.07 -36.30
CA TYR A 117 -39.59 27.16 -35.35
C TYR A 117 -40.97 27.47 -34.76
N CYS A 118 -41.26 27.08 -33.53
CA CYS A 118 -42.43 27.62 -32.81
C CYS A 118 -42.23 29.13 -32.66
N PRO A 119 -43.01 29.97 -33.36
CA PRO A 119 -42.85 31.41 -33.24
C PRO A 119 -43.17 31.83 -31.80
N ASN A 120 -42.30 32.68 -31.24
CA ASN A 120 -42.53 33.33 -29.96
C ASN A 120 -43.93 34.00 -29.99
N PRO A 121 -44.86 33.64 -29.06
CA PRO A 121 -46.25 34.11 -29.09
C PRO A 121 -46.41 35.63 -28.88
N ASN A 122 -45.32 36.36 -28.62
CA ASN A 122 -45.34 37.81 -28.45
C ASN A 122 -45.22 38.62 -29.76
N ASN A 123 -45.13 38.00 -30.94
CA ASN A 123 -44.82 38.71 -32.19
C ASN A 123 -45.71 38.41 -33.42
N MET A 124 -46.92 37.87 -33.25
CA MET A 124 -47.89 37.76 -34.35
C MET A 124 -49.20 38.46 -34.01
N PHE A 125 -49.28 39.74 -34.37
CA PHE A 125 -50.33 40.36 -35.20
C PHE A 125 -50.19 41.88 -35.08
N PRO A 126 -49.85 42.64 -36.14
CA PRO A 126 -50.15 44.05 -36.16
C PRO A 126 -51.67 44.17 -36.14
N SER A 127 -52.20 44.83 -35.12
CA SER A 127 -53.58 45.28 -35.08
C SER A 127 -53.82 46.18 -36.31
N HIS A 128 -54.32 45.59 -37.40
CA HIS A 128 -55.00 46.35 -38.43
C HIS A 128 -56.26 46.93 -37.80
N SER A 129 -56.12 48.12 -37.23
CA SER A 129 -57.21 49.04 -37.00
C SER A 129 -57.78 49.41 -38.37
N GLN A 130 -58.68 48.56 -38.88
CA GLN A 130 -59.59 48.96 -39.94
C GLN A 130 -60.41 50.13 -39.39
N SER A 131 -60.03 51.31 -39.84
CA SER A 131 -60.86 52.50 -39.91
C SER A 131 -62.22 52.14 -40.49
N GLN A 132 -63.21 51.91 -39.62
CA GLN A 132 -64.62 52.07 -39.97
C GLN A 132 -64.84 53.57 -40.21
N GLN A 133 -64.58 54.00 -41.44
CA GLN A 133 -65.17 55.21 -41.98
C GLN A 133 -66.69 55.07 -41.90
N MET A 134 -67.29 55.88 -41.04
CA MET A 134 -68.72 56.17 -41.03
C MET A 134 -69.09 56.77 -42.40
N CYS A 135 -69.64 55.96 -43.30
CA CYS A 135 -70.42 56.47 -44.42
C CYS A 135 -71.79 56.90 -43.90
N SER A 136 -71.89 58.17 -43.49
CA SER A 136 -73.16 58.85 -43.27
C SER A 136 -73.95 58.82 -44.58
N THR A 137 -74.98 57.98 -44.67
CA THR A 137 -75.97 58.09 -45.76
C THR A 137 -76.74 59.41 -45.58
N PRO A 138 -76.93 60.22 -46.64
CA PRO A 138 -77.71 61.44 -46.55
C PRO A 138 -79.16 61.11 -46.23
N ASN A 139 -79.71 61.84 -45.26
CA ASN A 139 -81.12 61.88 -44.95
C ASN A 139 -81.88 62.50 -46.14
N THR A 140 -82.22 61.70 -47.14
CA THR A 140 -83.08 62.12 -48.26
C THR A 140 -84.51 62.18 -47.76
N GLY A 141 -85.00 63.40 -47.54
CA GLY A 141 -86.37 63.70 -47.17
C GLY A 141 -87.36 63.03 -48.12
N MET A 142 -88.17 62.13 -47.56
CA MET A 142 -89.31 61.55 -48.22
C MET A 142 -90.46 62.56 -48.24
N ILE A 143 -90.92 62.84 -49.45
CA ILE A 143 -92.10 63.63 -49.81
C ILE A 143 -93.36 62.92 -49.27
N PRO A 144 -94.32 63.63 -48.64
CA PRO A 144 -95.57 63.01 -48.21
C PRO A 144 -96.44 62.68 -49.43
N MET A 145 -96.56 61.39 -49.75
CA MET A 145 -97.52 60.88 -50.73
C MET A 145 -98.92 60.86 -50.11
N PRO A 146 -99.96 61.33 -50.82
CA PRO A 146 -101.33 61.29 -50.34
C PRO A 146 -101.85 59.85 -50.30
N MET A 147 -102.41 59.47 -49.14
CA MET A 147 -103.13 58.21 -48.94
C MET A 147 -104.33 58.15 -49.89
N GLN A 148 -104.22 57.34 -50.94
CA GLN A 148 -105.37 56.87 -51.70
C GLN A 148 -105.85 55.54 -51.12
N HIS A 149 -107.16 55.48 -50.87
CA HIS A 149 -107.94 54.37 -50.34
C HIS A 149 -107.46 53.00 -50.85
N VAL A 150 -106.84 52.22 -49.97
CA VAL A 150 -106.68 50.77 -50.17
C VAL A 150 -108.04 50.14 -49.90
N SER A 151 -108.60 49.51 -50.94
CA SER A 151 -109.88 48.80 -50.85
C SER A 151 -109.80 47.65 -49.81
N PRO A 152 -110.82 47.42 -48.96
CA PRO A 152 -110.80 46.38 -47.91
C PRO A 152 -110.51 44.95 -48.40
N LEU A 153 -110.70 44.70 -49.70
CA LEU A 153 -110.47 43.39 -50.33
C LEU A 153 -108.98 43.06 -50.50
N MET A 154 -108.10 44.05 -50.68
CA MET A 154 -106.64 43.82 -50.75
C MET A 154 -105.99 43.68 -49.37
N LEU A 155 -106.59 44.25 -48.32
CA LEU A 155 -106.09 44.09 -46.95
C LEU A 155 -106.31 42.66 -46.43
N SER A 156 -107.40 42.00 -46.84
CA SER A 156 -107.70 40.61 -46.49
C SER A 156 -106.80 39.58 -47.20
N THR A 157 -106.43 39.83 -48.46
CA THR A 157 -105.46 38.96 -49.18
C THR A 157 -104.01 39.19 -48.72
N MET A 158 -103.68 40.35 -48.16
CA MET A 158 -102.39 40.59 -47.49
C MET A 158 -102.34 40.10 -46.03
N GLN A 159 -103.49 39.81 -45.41
CA GLN A 159 -103.57 39.29 -44.03
C GLN A 159 -103.45 37.77 -43.93
N GLN A 160 -103.65 37.04 -45.03
CA GLN A 160 -103.35 35.62 -45.06
C GLN A 160 -101.89 35.42 -45.47
N ARG A 161 -101.00 35.46 -44.47
CA ARG A 161 -99.67 34.88 -44.64
C ARG A 161 -99.87 33.43 -45.12
N PRO A 162 -99.33 33.04 -46.28
CA PRO A 162 -99.47 31.67 -46.75
C PRO A 162 -98.79 30.68 -45.77
N GLN A 163 -99.41 29.54 -45.47
CA GLN A 163 -98.85 28.52 -44.55
C GLN A 163 -97.42 28.05 -44.92
N TRP A 164 -97.06 28.11 -46.20
CA TRP A 164 -95.70 27.77 -46.65
C TRP A 164 -94.63 28.71 -46.07
N VAL A 165 -94.99 29.94 -45.69
CA VAL A 165 -94.09 30.91 -45.06
C VAL A 165 -93.71 30.46 -43.64
N ASP A 166 -94.67 29.96 -42.85
CA ASP A 166 -94.40 29.51 -41.47
C ASP A 166 -93.60 28.20 -41.44
N GLU A 167 -93.82 27.31 -42.41
CA GLU A 167 -92.97 26.12 -42.59
C GLU A 167 -91.54 26.50 -42.99
N LEU A 168 -91.37 27.50 -43.86
CA LEU A 168 -90.04 28.03 -44.18
C LEU A 168 -89.36 28.61 -42.95
N PHE A 169 -90.05 29.42 -42.14
CA PHE A 169 -89.50 29.94 -40.87
C PHE A 169 -89.10 28.80 -39.93
N SER A 170 -89.95 27.78 -39.77
CA SER A 170 -89.63 26.62 -38.94
C SER A 170 -88.43 25.81 -39.45
N ARG A 171 -88.18 25.81 -40.76
CA ARG A 171 -86.96 25.21 -41.34
C ARG A 171 -85.74 26.10 -41.12
N ILE A 172 -85.90 27.42 -41.22
CA ILE A 172 -84.86 28.40 -40.92
C ILE A 172 -84.41 28.24 -39.46
N ASP A 173 -85.34 28.23 -38.49
CA ASP A 173 -85.02 28.05 -37.07
C ASP A 173 -84.26 26.73 -36.82
N ARG A 174 -84.68 25.65 -37.49
CA ARG A 174 -83.98 24.35 -37.40
C ARG A 174 -82.58 24.40 -37.99
N PHE A 175 -82.34 25.20 -39.04
CA PHE A 175 -81.02 25.41 -39.59
C PHE A 175 -80.15 26.29 -38.70
N GLU A 176 -80.70 27.37 -38.13
CA GLU A 176 -80.01 28.24 -37.17
C GLU A 176 -79.55 27.44 -35.95
N ASN A 177 -80.43 26.63 -35.35
CA ASN A 177 -80.06 25.76 -34.23
C ASN A 177 -78.95 24.76 -34.58
N LYS A 178 -78.96 24.20 -35.79
CA LYS A 178 -77.88 23.31 -36.26
C LYS A 178 -76.57 24.08 -36.45
N LEU A 179 -76.66 25.31 -36.95
CA LEU A 179 -75.51 26.18 -37.16
C LEU A 179 -74.87 26.57 -35.83
N ASP A 180 -75.66 26.93 -34.82
CA ASP A 180 -75.18 27.22 -33.47
C ASP A 180 -74.50 26.00 -32.82
N HIS A 181 -75.10 24.82 -32.97
CA HIS A 181 -74.50 23.58 -32.48
C HIS A 181 -73.18 23.25 -33.17
N LEU A 182 -73.10 23.44 -34.49
CA LEU A 182 -71.86 23.29 -35.25
C LEU A 182 -70.82 24.31 -34.80
N ASN A 183 -71.21 25.57 -34.62
CA ASN A 183 -70.31 26.63 -34.16
C ASN A 183 -69.75 26.32 -32.77
N SER A 184 -70.58 25.84 -31.84
CA SER A 184 -70.13 25.37 -30.52
C SER A 184 -69.13 24.21 -30.61
N LYS A 185 -69.34 23.26 -31.53
CA LYS A 185 -68.38 22.17 -31.77
C LYS A 185 -67.07 22.69 -32.35
N VAL A 186 -67.12 23.64 -33.28
CA VAL A 186 -65.93 24.28 -33.86
C VAL A 186 -65.11 24.97 -32.77
N THR A 187 -65.73 25.79 -31.93
CA THR A 187 -65.03 26.44 -30.80
C THR A 187 -64.41 25.43 -29.83
N LYS A 188 -65.08 24.31 -29.55
CA LYS A 188 -64.50 23.24 -28.72
C LYS A 188 -63.27 22.62 -29.39
N LEU A 189 -63.36 22.33 -30.69
CA LEU A 189 -62.23 21.78 -31.45
C LEU A 189 -61.05 22.75 -31.49
N GLU A 190 -61.28 24.04 -31.75
CA GLU A 190 -60.25 25.08 -31.73
C GLU A 190 -59.53 25.14 -30.37
N ASN A 191 -60.28 25.11 -29.27
CA ASN A 191 -59.71 25.08 -27.92
C ASN A 191 -58.89 23.81 -27.68
N THR A 192 -59.35 22.64 -28.14
CA THR A 192 -58.58 21.39 -28.01
C THR A 192 -57.30 21.41 -28.85
N THR A 193 -57.35 21.97 -30.06
CA THR A 193 -56.18 22.13 -30.93
C THR A 193 -55.14 23.04 -30.27
N LYS A 194 -55.56 24.18 -29.71
CA LYS A 194 -54.67 25.08 -28.97
C LYS A 194 -54.01 24.39 -27.77
N ALA A 195 -54.78 23.64 -26.98
CA ALA A 195 -54.23 22.89 -25.85
C ALA A 195 -53.24 21.79 -26.27
N LEU A 196 -53.45 21.17 -27.44
CA LEU A 196 -52.50 20.21 -28.01
C LEU A 196 -51.21 20.89 -28.50
N ASP A 197 -51.32 22.07 -29.12
CA ASP A 197 -50.19 22.87 -29.58
C ASP A 197 -49.30 23.31 -28.41
N ASP A 198 -49.92 23.79 -27.32
CA ASP A 198 -49.21 24.13 -26.07
C ASP A 198 -48.45 22.93 -25.49
N ARG A 199 -49.07 21.74 -25.50
CA ARG A 199 -48.42 20.49 -25.06
C ARG A 199 -47.28 20.07 -25.98
N PHE A 200 -47.43 20.27 -27.29
CA PHE A 200 -46.38 19.97 -28.26
C PHE A 200 -45.16 20.86 -28.01
N CYS A 201 -45.35 22.17 -27.80
CA CYS A 201 -44.28 23.10 -27.45
C CYS A 201 -43.54 22.71 -26.15
N GLN A 202 -44.28 22.23 -25.14
CA GLN A 202 -43.68 21.74 -23.89
C GLN A 202 -42.84 20.48 -24.11
N ILE A 203 -43.34 19.53 -24.91
CA ILE A 203 -42.61 18.29 -25.24
C ILE A 203 -41.33 18.62 -26.02
N GLU A 204 -41.40 19.53 -26.98
CA GLU A 204 -40.24 19.95 -27.77
C GLU A 204 -39.16 20.59 -26.88
N SER A 205 -39.57 21.52 -26.00
CA SER A 205 -38.66 22.14 -25.03
C SER A 205 -38.01 21.12 -24.10
N SER A 206 -38.79 20.16 -23.59
CA SER A 206 -38.26 19.07 -22.76
C SER A 206 -37.31 18.16 -23.53
N THR A 207 -37.58 17.90 -24.80
CA THR A 207 -36.75 17.07 -25.67
C THR A 207 -35.40 17.73 -25.93
N GLN A 208 -35.41 19.05 -26.22
CA GLN A 208 -34.18 19.82 -26.40
C GLN A 208 -33.32 19.86 -25.14
N TYR A 209 -33.95 20.03 -23.97
CA TYR A 209 -33.26 19.99 -22.68
C TYR A 209 -32.58 18.63 -22.45
N ILE A 210 -33.31 17.52 -22.64
CA ILE A 210 -32.76 16.16 -22.48
C ILE A 210 -31.60 15.93 -23.46
N SER A 211 -31.71 16.41 -24.71
CA SER A 211 -30.63 16.29 -25.70
C SER A 211 -29.35 17.02 -25.27
N ASN A 212 -29.47 18.21 -24.68
CA ASN A 212 -28.32 18.98 -24.20
C ASN A 212 -27.67 18.33 -22.97
N GLU A 213 -28.47 17.81 -22.04
CA GLU A 213 -27.98 17.05 -20.90
C GLU A 213 -27.25 15.78 -21.35
N PHE A 214 -27.78 15.08 -22.35
CA PHE A 214 -27.16 13.89 -22.92
C PHE A 214 -25.76 14.18 -23.50
N GLU A 215 -25.61 15.23 -24.30
CA GLU A 215 -24.30 15.60 -24.84
C GLU A 215 -23.32 16.06 -23.73
N THR A 216 -23.82 16.73 -22.68
CA THR A 216 -23.02 17.09 -21.50
C THR A 216 -22.53 15.85 -20.75
N GLN A 217 -23.38 14.85 -20.56
CA GLN A 217 -22.99 13.58 -19.95
C GLN A 217 -21.99 12.81 -20.81
N LYS A 218 -22.19 12.79 -22.13
CA LYS A 218 -21.30 12.12 -23.09
C LYS A 218 -19.89 12.73 -23.08
N THR A 219 -19.76 14.05 -23.01
CA THR A 219 -18.45 14.71 -22.87
C THR A 219 -17.80 14.39 -21.52
N SER A 220 -18.57 14.36 -20.44
CA SER A 220 -18.10 13.98 -19.10
C SER A 220 -17.57 12.53 -19.07
N ILE A 221 -18.30 11.59 -19.67
CA ILE A 221 -17.87 10.18 -19.82
C ILE A 221 -16.57 10.08 -20.62
N SER A 222 -16.43 10.85 -21.71
CA SER A 222 -15.21 10.89 -22.50
C SER A 222 -14.01 11.36 -21.67
N ASN A 223 -14.18 12.42 -20.88
CA ASN A 223 -13.13 12.93 -19.99
C ASN A 223 -12.73 11.88 -18.94
N ILE A 224 -13.71 11.25 -18.27
CA ILE A 224 -13.47 10.18 -17.31
C ILE A 224 -12.67 9.03 -17.94
N LYS A 225 -13.04 8.63 -19.17
CA LYS A 225 -12.32 7.58 -19.91
C LYS A 225 -10.85 7.94 -20.11
N THR A 226 -10.55 9.19 -20.50
CA THR A 226 -9.16 9.62 -20.68
C THR A 226 -8.36 9.64 -19.37
N GLU A 227 -8.98 9.99 -18.25
CA GLU A 227 -8.34 9.95 -16.92
C GLU A 227 -8.09 8.51 -16.46
N VAL A 228 -9.05 7.60 -16.69
CA VAL A 228 -8.87 6.16 -16.42
C VAL A 228 -7.69 5.61 -17.23
N ASP A 229 -7.56 5.97 -18.50
CA ASP A 229 -6.43 5.54 -19.34
C ASP A 229 -5.07 6.09 -18.84
N LYS A 230 -5.04 7.33 -18.35
CA LYS A 230 -3.83 7.91 -17.74
C LYS A 230 -3.45 7.17 -16.45
N LEU A 231 -4.41 6.92 -15.56
CA LEU A 231 -4.19 6.18 -14.32
C LEU A 231 -3.72 4.74 -14.60
N ALA A 232 -4.30 4.07 -15.59
CA ALA A 232 -3.87 2.73 -16.00
C ALA A 232 -2.41 2.70 -16.47
N LYS A 233 -1.95 3.72 -17.20
CA LYS A 233 -0.54 3.86 -17.60
C LYS A 233 0.38 4.10 -16.40
N GLN A 234 -0.03 4.96 -15.47
CA GLN A 234 0.73 5.20 -14.23
C GLN A 234 0.86 3.92 -13.39
N LEU A 235 -0.22 3.14 -13.25
CA LEU A 235 -0.21 1.89 -12.51
C LEU A 235 0.75 0.86 -13.13
N LYS A 236 0.78 0.75 -14.46
CA LYS A 236 1.75 -0.10 -15.17
C LYS A 236 3.20 0.31 -14.90
N ASN A 237 3.49 1.62 -14.90
CA ASN A 237 4.84 2.11 -14.61
C ASN A 237 5.24 1.84 -13.16
N ASN A 238 4.33 2.01 -12.21
CA ASN A 238 4.56 1.70 -10.80
C ASN A 238 4.86 0.22 -10.60
N HIS A 239 4.11 -0.68 -11.23
CA HIS A 239 4.37 -2.12 -11.18
C HIS A 239 5.79 -2.48 -11.66
N VAL A 240 6.27 -1.86 -12.74
CA VAL A 240 7.65 -2.08 -13.23
C VAL A 240 8.70 -1.58 -12.22
N ASN A 241 8.43 -0.47 -11.54
CA ASN A 241 9.32 0.06 -10.51
C ASN A 241 9.35 -0.83 -9.26
N ASP A 242 8.20 -1.36 -8.85
CA ASP A 242 8.10 -2.28 -7.72
C ASP A 242 8.89 -3.58 -7.97
N GLU A 243 8.84 -4.12 -9.20
CA GLU A 243 9.63 -5.30 -9.57
C GLU A 243 11.14 -5.02 -9.52
N LYS A 244 11.58 -3.83 -9.96
CA LYS A 244 13.00 -3.40 -9.85
C LYS A 244 13.43 -3.23 -8.40
N LEU A 245 12.56 -2.64 -7.56
CA LEU A 245 12.83 -2.45 -6.15
C LEU A 245 12.94 -3.80 -5.42
N SER A 246 12.06 -4.75 -5.73
CA SER A 246 12.09 -6.11 -5.19
C SER A 246 13.43 -6.81 -5.49
N LYS A 247 13.92 -6.73 -6.74
CA LYS A 247 15.24 -7.28 -7.11
C LYS A 247 16.39 -6.64 -6.33
N THR A 248 16.35 -5.32 -6.14
CA THR A 248 17.34 -4.59 -5.34
C THR A 248 17.33 -5.04 -3.87
N ILE A 249 16.15 -5.20 -3.28
CA ILE A 249 15.99 -5.69 -1.89
C ILE A 249 16.60 -7.08 -1.74
N ASP A 250 16.34 -8.00 -2.68
CA ASP A 250 16.89 -9.35 -2.62
C ASP A 250 18.43 -9.36 -2.77
N GLN A 251 18.98 -8.45 -3.58
CA GLN A 251 20.42 -8.31 -3.69
C GLN A 251 21.04 -7.75 -2.40
N VAL A 252 20.46 -6.70 -1.83
CA VAL A 252 20.92 -6.12 -0.54
C VAL A 252 20.83 -7.16 0.57
N LYS A 253 19.76 -7.96 0.64
CA LYS A 253 19.65 -9.07 1.60
C LYS A 253 20.78 -10.07 1.43
N LYS A 254 21.06 -10.51 0.20
CA LYS A 254 22.18 -11.43 -0.09
C LYS A 254 23.53 -10.84 0.29
N GLU A 255 23.73 -9.54 0.12
CA GLU A 255 24.97 -8.86 0.53
C GLU A 255 25.06 -8.72 2.05
N ASN A 256 23.98 -8.37 2.72
CA ASN A 256 23.92 -8.30 4.19
C ASN A 256 24.15 -9.67 4.84
N ASP A 257 23.59 -10.75 4.28
CA ASP A 257 23.84 -12.12 4.72
C ASP A 257 25.29 -12.57 4.50
N ARG A 258 26.00 -11.94 3.55
CA ARG A 258 27.44 -12.18 3.34
C ARG A 258 28.29 -11.43 4.34
N THR A 259 27.94 -10.18 4.69
CA THR A 259 28.70 -9.36 5.63
C THR A 259 28.47 -9.77 7.09
N THR A 260 27.22 -10.06 7.48
CA THR A 260 26.87 -10.44 8.86
C THR A 260 27.30 -11.85 9.27
N ARG A 261 27.64 -12.72 8.31
CA ARG A 261 28.06 -14.11 8.58
C ARG A 261 29.40 -14.21 9.31
N TYR A 262 30.25 -13.19 9.17
CA TYR A 262 31.61 -13.20 9.71
C TYR A 262 31.76 -12.08 10.73
N ILE A 263 32.47 -12.36 11.81
CA ILE A 263 32.77 -11.37 12.85
C ILE A 263 34.16 -10.79 12.60
N SER A 264 34.34 -9.51 12.86
CA SER A 264 35.66 -8.86 12.85
C SER A 264 35.77 -7.96 14.06
N LEU A 265 36.98 -7.57 14.43
CA LEU A 265 37.15 -6.64 15.53
C LEU A 265 36.81 -5.22 15.04
N VAL A 266 35.65 -4.70 15.44
CA VAL A 266 35.15 -3.38 14.97
C VAL A 266 36.03 -2.22 15.46
N ASN A 267 36.66 -2.37 16.62
CA ASN A 267 37.54 -1.36 17.19
C ASN A 267 38.78 -2.00 17.80
N GLN A 268 39.94 -1.70 17.22
CA GLN A 268 41.22 -2.18 17.71
C GLN A 268 41.69 -1.42 18.97
N ASN A 269 41.08 -0.26 19.27
CA ASN A 269 41.43 0.52 20.45
C ASN A 269 40.79 -0.05 21.72
N ASP A 270 41.42 0.19 22.86
CA ASP A 270 40.94 -0.23 24.19
C ASP A 270 39.68 0.52 24.69
N SER A 271 38.97 1.24 23.83
CA SER A 271 37.76 1.99 24.18
C SER A 271 36.69 1.09 24.80
N ASN A 272 36.49 -0.10 24.22
CA ASN A 272 35.57 -1.13 24.71
C ASN A 272 36.01 -1.65 26.08
N VAL A 273 37.30 -1.90 26.27
CA VAL A 273 37.86 -2.33 27.55
C VAL A 273 37.63 -1.26 28.61
N ARG A 274 37.94 0.01 28.33
CA ARG A 274 37.69 1.15 29.25
C ARG A 274 36.22 1.27 29.61
N TYR A 275 35.32 1.13 28.63
CA TYR A 275 33.88 1.16 28.85
C TYR A 275 33.44 0.02 29.80
N LEU A 276 33.88 -1.21 29.53
CA LEU A 276 33.56 -2.36 30.37
C LEU A 276 34.13 -2.21 31.79
N ARG A 277 35.37 -1.71 31.93
CA ARG A 277 35.97 -1.42 33.24
C ARG A 277 35.09 -0.48 34.06
N ARG A 278 34.63 0.62 33.46
CA ARG A 278 33.70 1.56 34.11
C ARG A 278 32.41 0.87 34.53
N LYS A 279 31.83 0.02 33.67
CA LYS A 279 30.60 -0.73 33.99
C LYS A 279 30.78 -1.73 35.13
N PHE A 280 31.91 -2.41 35.22
CA PHE A 280 32.22 -3.30 36.35
C PHE A 280 32.32 -2.52 37.68
N ILE A 281 32.88 -1.31 37.68
CA ILE A 281 32.94 -0.43 38.87
C ILE A 281 31.53 0.00 39.27
N GLU A 282 30.77 0.59 38.34
CA GLU A 282 29.39 1.05 38.58
C GLU A 282 28.53 -0.08 39.17
N LEU A 283 28.67 -1.29 38.63
CA LEU A 283 27.95 -2.47 39.09
C LEU A 283 28.38 -2.93 40.50
N LYS A 284 29.69 -2.90 40.79
CA LYS A 284 30.22 -3.22 42.12
C LYS A 284 29.70 -2.23 43.16
N GLU A 285 29.75 -0.94 42.88
CA GLU A 285 29.26 0.12 43.77
C GLU A 285 27.75 -0.02 44.02
N LEU A 286 26.97 -0.25 42.96
CA LEU A 286 25.53 -0.45 43.05
C LEU A 286 25.18 -1.64 43.96
N ILE A 287 25.79 -2.80 43.74
CA ILE A 287 25.48 -4.00 44.55
C ILE A 287 25.98 -3.81 45.98
N THR A 288 27.13 -3.18 46.20
CA THR A 288 27.64 -2.89 47.55
C THR A 288 26.71 -1.94 48.31
N LYS A 289 26.12 -0.96 47.62
CA LYS A 289 25.12 -0.06 48.20
C LYS A 289 23.84 -0.80 48.61
N ILE A 290 23.36 -1.72 47.77
CA ILE A 290 22.12 -2.48 48.03
C ILE A 290 22.35 -3.56 49.09
N LYS A 291 23.49 -4.24 49.06
CA LYS A 291 23.83 -5.35 49.97
C LYS A 291 25.27 -5.19 50.49
N PRO A 292 25.51 -4.35 51.51
CA PRO A 292 26.86 -4.03 51.99
C PRO A 292 27.62 -5.24 52.55
N LYS A 293 26.91 -6.28 53.00
CA LYS A 293 27.53 -7.53 53.49
C LYS A 293 27.82 -8.55 52.37
N SER A 294 27.39 -8.30 51.13
CA SER A 294 27.58 -9.24 50.03
C SER A 294 28.96 -9.09 49.39
N LYS A 295 29.69 -10.21 49.30
CA LYS A 295 30.96 -10.31 48.57
C LYS A 295 30.67 -10.58 47.10
N ILE A 296 31.13 -9.69 46.22
CA ILE A 296 30.97 -9.82 44.76
C ILE A 296 32.28 -10.34 44.20
N ILE A 297 32.18 -11.37 43.35
CA ILE A 297 33.31 -11.90 42.60
C ILE A 297 32.91 -11.90 41.13
N PHE A 298 33.66 -11.15 40.32
CA PHE A 298 33.48 -11.17 38.87
C PHE A 298 34.23 -12.36 38.28
N LEU A 299 33.60 -13.07 37.35
CA LEU A 299 34.24 -14.16 36.64
C LEU A 299 35.10 -13.60 35.51
N GLU A 300 36.27 -14.19 35.29
CA GLU A 300 37.10 -13.85 34.14
C GLU A 300 36.39 -14.22 32.83
N ILE A 301 36.75 -13.55 31.76
CA ILE A 301 36.20 -13.80 30.43
C ILE A 301 37.10 -14.82 29.72
N PRO A 302 36.54 -15.93 29.23
CA PRO A 302 37.32 -16.89 28.45
C PRO A 302 37.91 -16.26 27.17
N PRO A 303 39.08 -16.72 26.71
CA PRO A 303 39.62 -16.30 25.42
C PRO A 303 38.76 -16.81 24.25
N TYR A 304 38.67 -16.05 23.16
CA TYR A 304 37.91 -16.42 21.96
C TYR A 304 38.76 -16.24 20.70
N SER A 305 38.42 -16.94 19.61
CA SER A 305 39.11 -16.77 18.31
C SER A 305 38.13 -16.42 17.20
N ILE A 306 38.22 -15.19 16.71
CA ILE A 306 37.55 -14.66 15.52
C ILE A 306 37.96 -15.47 14.28
N GLN A 307 39.25 -15.79 14.14
CA GLN A 307 39.74 -16.61 13.03
C GLN A 307 39.03 -17.97 12.99
N ARG A 308 38.95 -18.68 14.12
CA ARG A 308 38.29 -19.98 14.18
C ARG A 308 36.78 -19.87 13.99
N TRP A 309 36.14 -18.85 14.54
CA TRP A 309 34.73 -18.59 14.31
C TRP A 309 34.45 -18.43 12.82
N ASN A 310 35.15 -17.51 12.16
CA ASN A 310 34.96 -17.26 10.74
C ASN A 310 35.29 -18.48 9.87
N ARG A 311 36.32 -19.25 10.24
CA ARG A 311 36.63 -20.52 9.56
C ARG A 311 35.46 -21.52 9.69
N SER A 312 34.85 -21.63 10.87
CA SER A 312 33.68 -22.50 11.09
C SER A 312 32.43 -22.04 10.33
N GLN A 313 32.31 -20.74 10.06
CA GLN A 313 31.26 -20.15 9.23
C GLN A 313 31.57 -20.24 7.72
N GLY A 314 32.68 -20.88 7.33
CA GLY A 314 33.05 -21.10 5.93
C GLY A 314 33.82 -19.95 5.28
N HIS A 315 34.41 -19.03 6.05
CA HIS A 315 35.23 -17.95 5.51
C HIS A 315 36.49 -18.51 4.83
N LYS A 316 36.62 -18.29 3.52
CA LYS A 316 37.72 -18.86 2.71
C LYS A 316 39.11 -18.42 3.19
N ASN A 317 39.23 -17.17 3.64
CA ASN A 317 40.50 -16.56 4.04
C ASN A 317 40.47 -16.17 5.52
N ALA A 318 40.08 -17.09 6.41
CA ALA A 318 39.95 -16.76 7.84
C ALA A 318 41.27 -16.26 8.49
N ASP A 319 42.42 -16.56 7.88
CA ASP A 319 43.74 -16.20 8.43
C ASP A 319 44.02 -14.70 8.46
N ILE A 320 43.25 -13.90 7.70
CA ILE A 320 43.34 -12.43 7.76
C ILE A 320 42.96 -11.88 9.14
N PHE A 321 42.22 -12.64 9.95
CA PHE A 321 41.78 -12.23 11.28
C PHE A 321 42.78 -12.59 12.39
N SER A 322 44.00 -13.01 12.05
CA SER A 322 45.01 -13.35 13.07
C SER A 322 45.44 -12.14 13.90
N GLU A 323 45.49 -10.95 13.31
CA GLU A 323 45.82 -9.70 14.01
C GLU A 323 44.66 -9.25 14.92
N ASP A 324 43.42 -9.43 14.46
CA ASP A 324 42.21 -9.21 15.25
C ASP A 324 42.18 -10.15 16.47
N ASP A 325 42.55 -11.42 16.30
CA ASP A 325 42.67 -12.38 17.41
C ASP A 325 43.70 -11.90 18.44
N GLN A 326 44.89 -11.45 18.00
CA GLN A 326 45.92 -10.94 18.90
C GLN A 326 45.42 -9.71 19.69
N THR A 327 44.76 -8.79 19.00
CA THR A 327 44.19 -7.59 19.61
C THR A 327 43.10 -7.95 20.62
N LEU A 328 42.21 -8.88 20.26
CA LEU A 328 41.18 -9.40 21.15
C LEU A 328 41.80 -10.07 22.39
N GLN A 329 42.84 -10.88 22.24
CA GLN A 329 43.53 -11.50 23.39
C GLN A 329 44.15 -10.45 24.30
N ASN A 330 44.77 -9.40 23.75
CA ASN A 330 45.32 -8.30 24.53
C ASN A 330 44.21 -7.57 25.31
N GLN A 331 43.08 -7.26 24.66
CA GLN A 331 41.94 -6.62 25.29
C GLN A 331 41.33 -7.50 26.41
N LEU A 332 41.20 -8.81 26.17
CA LEU A 332 40.73 -9.77 27.18
C LEU A 332 41.71 -9.90 28.35
N TYR A 333 43.01 -9.88 28.08
CA TYR A 333 44.05 -9.88 29.12
C TYR A 333 43.93 -8.64 30.01
N LEU A 334 43.82 -7.44 29.42
CA LEU A 334 43.64 -6.19 30.17
C LEU A 334 42.37 -6.22 31.03
N LEU A 335 41.27 -6.74 30.47
CA LEU A 335 40.00 -6.83 31.17
C LEU A 335 40.03 -7.87 32.30
N ASN A 336 40.65 -9.04 32.08
CA ASN A 336 40.80 -10.06 33.11
C ASN A 336 41.75 -9.64 34.22
N THR A 337 42.82 -8.90 33.89
CA THR A 337 43.71 -8.28 34.89
C THR A 337 42.93 -7.33 35.78
N PHE A 338 42.08 -6.50 35.18
CA PHE A 338 41.20 -5.62 35.95
C PHE A 338 40.16 -6.35 36.79
N ILE A 339 39.56 -7.43 36.27
CA ILE A 339 38.65 -8.28 37.04
C ILE A 339 39.38 -8.87 38.25
N GLN A 340 40.63 -9.31 38.07
CA GLN A 340 41.46 -9.79 39.15
C GLN A 340 41.74 -8.69 40.18
N GLU A 341 42.10 -7.47 39.77
CA GLU A 341 42.26 -6.29 40.63
C GLU A 341 41.00 -6.02 41.47
N ILE A 342 39.83 -5.99 40.83
CA ILE A 342 38.55 -5.79 41.52
C ILE A 342 38.29 -6.89 42.56
N ASN A 343 38.67 -8.12 42.25
CA ASN A 343 38.47 -9.30 43.08
C ASN A 343 39.52 -9.43 44.20
N GLN A 344 40.62 -8.66 44.21
CA GLN A 344 41.70 -8.77 45.23
C GLN A 344 41.18 -8.59 46.66
N SER A 345 40.15 -7.76 46.87
CA SER A 345 39.52 -7.58 48.18
C SER A 345 38.71 -8.79 48.65
N ALA A 346 38.57 -9.81 47.80
CA ALA A 346 37.63 -10.89 47.97
C ALA A 346 38.31 -12.26 47.91
N GLU A 347 38.45 -12.83 46.71
CA GLU A 347 39.03 -14.16 46.47
C GLU A 347 39.30 -14.31 44.97
N LYS A 348 40.22 -15.20 44.58
CA LYS A 348 40.61 -15.36 43.18
C LYS A 348 39.43 -15.91 42.36
N SER A 349 39.12 -15.27 41.22
CA SER A 349 38.22 -15.80 40.18
C SER A 349 38.77 -17.09 39.57
N PRO A 350 37.92 -18.00 39.04
CA PRO A 350 38.39 -19.06 38.15
C PRO A 350 39.13 -18.43 36.97
N LYS A 351 40.34 -18.94 36.69
CA LYS A 351 41.19 -18.49 35.58
C LYS A 351 40.94 -19.40 34.38
N PHE A 352 40.02 -19.01 33.51
CA PHE A 352 39.60 -19.84 32.36
C PHE A 352 40.69 -19.91 31.28
N ASP A 353 41.52 -18.88 31.19
CA ASP A 353 42.65 -18.82 30.28
C ASP A 353 43.67 -19.95 30.56
N LEU A 354 43.96 -20.23 31.83
CA LEU A 354 44.90 -21.29 32.24
C LEU A 354 44.46 -22.69 31.81
N ASP A 355 43.17 -22.93 31.64
CA ASP A 355 42.66 -24.25 31.24
C ASP A 355 42.93 -24.59 29.78
N ILE A 356 43.20 -23.57 28.98
CA ILE A 356 43.43 -23.74 27.55
C ILE A 356 44.78 -23.18 27.10
N ARG A 357 45.47 -22.38 27.92
CA ARG A 357 46.82 -21.90 27.65
C ARG A 357 47.80 -23.08 27.68
N LYS A 358 48.62 -23.18 26.64
CA LYS A 358 49.71 -24.15 26.53
C LYS A 358 51.02 -23.42 26.33
N THR A 359 52.09 -23.99 26.89
CA THR A 359 53.47 -23.56 26.65
C THR A 359 54.14 -24.56 25.72
N SER A 360 54.86 -24.07 24.72
CA SER A 360 55.70 -24.88 23.85
C SER A 360 57.14 -24.39 23.92
N LYS A 361 58.08 -25.27 24.27
CA LYS A 361 59.51 -24.96 24.21
C LYS A 361 59.98 -25.12 22.76
N ARG A 362 60.42 -24.03 22.14
CA ARG A 362 61.10 -24.04 20.82
C ARG A 362 62.58 -23.66 21.01
N LYS A 363 63.45 -24.04 20.06
CA LYS A 363 64.85 -23.58 20.05
C LYS A 363 64.84 -22.04 19.96
N GLY A 364 65.05 -21.35 21.07
CA GLY A 364 65.02 -19.89 21.16
C GLY A 364 63.94 -19.28 22.09
N GLY A 365 63.09 -20.08 22.75
CA GLY A 365 62.16 -19.54 23.74
C GLY A 365 60.99 -20.45 24.12
N THR A 366 60.18 -19.98 25.06
CA THR A 366 58.89 -20.59 25.40
C THR A 366 57.79 -19.76 24.74
N ASP A 367 57.04 -20.37 23.83
CA ASP A 367 55.92 -19.74 23.14
C ASP A 367 54.62 -20.12 23.87
N GLU A 368 53.79 -19.13 24.22
CA GLU A 368 52.49 -19.34 24.85
C GLU A 368 51.38 -19.23 23.79
N TYR A 369 50.50 -20.22 23.73
CA TYR A 369 49.36 -20.20 22.81
C TYR A 369 48.11 -20.79 23.44
N TYR A 370 46.94 -20.43 22.91
CA TYR A 370 45.67 -20.99 23.35
C TYR A 370 45.28 -22.22 22.53
N ASN A 371 44.98 -23.32 23.23
CA ASN A 371 44.50 -24.55 22.63
C ASN A 371 42.98 -24.50 22.41
N PHE A 372 42.56 -23.78 21.37
CA PHE A 372 41.16 -23.72 20.97
C PHE A 372 40.59 -25.06 20.46
N ASN A 373 41.35 -26.16 20.43
CA ASN A 373 40.77 -27.50 20.16
C ASN A 373 39.90 -28.00 21.32
N LEU A 374 39.99 -27.35 22.49
CA LEU A 374 39.08 -27.58 23.61
C LEU A 374 37.76 -26.81 23.46
N TYR A 375 37.63 -25.99 22.42
CA TYR A 375 36.37 -25.40 22.00
C TYR A 375 35.69 -26.33 20.98
N ARG A 376 34.44 -26.03 20.65
CA ARG A 376 33.83 -26.53 19.43
C ARG A 376 34.62 -26.03 18.23
N THR A 377 34.27 -26.51 17.05
CA THR A 377 34.91 -26.11 15.79
C THR A 377 34.83 -24.59 15.52
N ASP A 378 34.01 -23.87 16.29
CA ASP A 378 33.74 -22.44 16.17
C ASP A 378 34.67 -21.52 16.97
N GLY A 379 35.54 -22.03 17.85
CA GLY A 379 36.46 -21.18 18.62
C GLY A 379 35.81 -20.18 19.59
N VAL A 380 34.49 -20.28 19.81
CA VAL A 380 33.73 -19.42 20.74
C VAL A 380 33.09 -20.24 21.85
N HIS A 381 32.55 -21.42 21.53
CA HIS A 381 31.88 -22.26 22.51
C HIS A 381 32.84 -23.32 23.06
N PRO A 382 33.00 -23.45 24.39
CA PRO A 382 33.77 -24.54 24.95
C PRO A 382 33.16 -25.89 24.55
N ASN A 383 34.00 -26.90 24.33
CA ASN A 383 33.50 -28.25 24.12
C ASN A 383 32.85 -28.79 25.42
N LEU A 384 32.14 -29.91 25.34
CA LEU A 384 31.40 -30.45 26.48
C LEU A 384 32.29 -30.71 27.71
N LEU A 385 33.53 -31.16 27.51
CA LEU A 385 34.46 -31.45 28.60
C LEU A 385 34.96 -30.18 29.28
N LEU A 386 35.36 -29.18 28.50
CA LEU A 386 35.82 -27.88 28.99
C LEU A 386 34.67 -27.14 29.71
N ALA A 387 33.47 -27.16 29.14
CA ALA A 387 32.28 -26.61 29.77
C ALA A 387 31.99 -27.28 31.13
N LYS A 388 32.00 -28.61 31.19
CA LYS A 388 31.83 -29.37 32.45
C LYS A 388 32.90 -29.02 33.48
N LEU A 389 34.16 -28.90 33.06
CA LEU A 389 35.26 -28.51 33.93
C LEU A 389 35.05 -27.12 34.53
N TRP A 390 34.73 -26.13 33.70
CA TRP A 390 34.47 -24.75 34.13
C TRP A 390 33.28 -24.67 35.07
N MET A 391 32.16 -25.32 34.73
CA MET A 391 30.98 -25.36 35.59
C MET A 391 31.25 -26.03 36.93
N ARG A 392 32.01 -27.14 36.95
CA ARG A 392 32.41 -27.79 38.19
C ARG A 392 33.25 -26.87 39.09
N ARG A 393 34.20 -26.12 38.52
CA ARG A 393 35.01 -25.16 39.29
C ARG A 393 34.20 -24.02 39.85
N ILE A 394 33.30 -23.45 39.05
CA ILE A 394 32.38 -22.40 39.49
C ILE A 394 31.50 -22.94 40.63
N GLY A 395 30.89 -24.12 40.46
CA GLY A 395 30.05 -24.76 41.47
C GLY A 395 30.80 -25.04 42.77
N THR A 396 32.03 -25.57 42.68
CA THR A 396 32.87 -25.83 43.87
C THR A 396 33.19 -24.54 44.63
N LYS A 397 33.48 -23.44 43.92
CA LYS A 397 33.72 -22.14 44.56
C LYS A 397 32.48 -21.57 45.21
N ILE A 398 31.31 -21.66 44.55
CA ILE A 398 30.04 -21.22 45.12
C ILE A 398 29.75 -22.01 46.41
N LEU A 399 29.90 -23.33 46.38
CA LEU A 399 29.70 -24.19 47.55
C LEU A 399 30.64 -23.79 48.70
N HIS A 400 31.92 -23.58 48.40
CA HIS A 400 32.91 -23.19 49.41
C HIS A 400 32.64 -21.80 50.01
N GLN A 401 32.15 -20.84 49.22
CA GLN A 401 32.03 -19.45 49.65
C GLN A 401 30.66 -19.09 50.24
N CYS A 402 29.62 -19.84 49.89
CA CYS A 402 28.26 -19.52 50.28
C CYS A 402 27.71 -20.41 51.38
N TYR A 403 28.32 -21.58 51.62
CA TYR A 403 27.79 -22.61 52.52
C TYR A 403 28.77 -23.09 53.60
N ARG A 404 30.01 -22.57 53.61
CA ARG A 404 30.91 -22.62 54.76
C ARG A 404 30.91 -21.26 55.42
#